data_AF-A0A553X754-F1
#
_entry.id   AF-A0A553X754-F1
#
_cell.length_a   1.000
_cell.length_b   1.000
_cell.length_c   1.000
_cell.angle_alpha   90.00
_cell.angle_beta   90.00
_cell.angle_gamma   90.00
#
_symmetry.space_group_name_H-M   'P 1'
#
loop_
_entity.id
_entity.type
_entity.pdbx_description
1 polymer ?
#
loop_
_entity_poly.entity_id
_entity_poly.type
_entity_poly.pdbx_seq_one_letter_code
_entity_poly.pdbx_strand_id
1 'polypeptide(L)'
;AHTLLNCLLREVSGPEHQTAVDRGHLLLRLPRRGVLLRVALRRTSLLGAHRFTGPVTVEDGDGWTEIGPRRLAEYVHTELALRTGVHNDEFLDQFGSGHRALAAALAARPLPQPPVPAGAPEWTGAYLASEQALLFGHRFHPTPKARTGDPAAWRTYAPETGGRFGLLHLAVRDELIAQETADDGAAAPLDALADVPDGYR
;
A
#
# COMPACT_ATOMS: atom_id res chain seq x y z
N ALA A 1 -1.42 -6.52 8.83
CA ALA A 1 -2.47 -7.18 9.64
C ALA A 1 -3.84 -6.49 9.52
N HIS A 2 -4.02 -5.26 10.05
CA HIS A 2 -5.35 -4.62 10.08
C HIS A 2 -5.98 -4.35 8.71
N THR A 3 -5.20 -3.96 7.71
CA THR A 3 -5.70 -3.78 6.33
C THR A 3 -6.24 -5.09 5.74
N LEU A 4 -5.56 -6.21 5.99
CA LEU A 4 -6.01 -7.53 5.55
C LEU A 4 -7.32 -7.92 6.24
N LEU A 5 -7.46 -7.66 7.54
CA LEU A 5 -8.73 -7.87 8.26
C LEU A 5 -9.88 -7.03 7.70
N ASN A 6 -9.62 -5.78 7.28
CA ASN A 6 -10.64 -4.97 6.62
C ASN A 6 -11.11 -5.58 5.30
N CYS A 7 -10.20 -6.17 4.52
CA CYS A 7 -10.55 -6.86 3.27
C CYS A 7 -11.42 -8.08 3.56
N LEU A 8 -10.98 -8.95 4.50
CA LEU A 8 -11.75 -10.12 4.92
C LEU A 8 -13.14 -9.74 5.41
N LEU A 9 -13.23 -8.76 6.31
CA LEU A 9 -14.50 -8.30 6.86
C LEU A 9 -15.43 -7.82 5.74
N ARG A 10 -14.93 -7.01 4.80
CA ARG A 10 -15.74 -6.40 3.74
C ARG A 10 -16.18 -7.40 2.68
N GLU A 11 -15.30 -8.33 2.29
CA GLU A 11 -15.46 -9.11 1.06
C GLU A 11 -15.76 -10.60 1.30
N VAL A 12 -15.45 -11.11 2.49
CA VAL A 12 -15.56 -12.55 2.81
C VAL A 12 -16.38 -12.77 4.07
N SER A 13 -15.81 -12.49 5.25
CA SER A 13 -16.41 -12.86 6.53
C SER A 13 -17.70 -12.09 6.81
N GLY A 14 -17.80 -10.82 6.41
CA GLY A 14 -19.03 -10.03 6.57
C GLY A 14 -20.19 -10.56 5.71
N PRO A 15 -20.01 -10.65 4.37
CA PRO A 15 -21.02 -11.22 3.47
C PRO A 15 -21.43 -12.66 3.81
N GLU A 16 -20.55 -13.46 4.39
CA GLU A 16 -20.84 -14.84 4.80
C GLU A 16 -21.36 -14.98 6.24
N HIS A 17 -21.61 -13.87 6.92
CA HIS A 17 -22.09 -13.83 8.31
C HIS A 17 -21.16 -14.58 9.29
N GLN A 18 -19.86 -14.56 9.02
CA GLN A 18 -18.80 -15.20 9.82
C GLN A 18 -18.13 -14.22 10.79
N THR A 19 -18.85 -13.20 11.23
CA THR A 19 -18.31 -12.18 12.14
C THR A 19 -19.23 -11.91 13.30
N ALA A 20 -18.65 -11.65 14.47
CA ALA A 20 -19.38 -11.22 15.66
C ALA A 20 -18.59 -10.15 16.40
N VAL A 21 -19.28 -9.31 17.17
CA VAL A 21 -18.63 -8.38 18.10
C VAL A 21 -18.96 -8.83 19.51
N ASP A 22 -17.94 -9.14 20.30
CA ASP A 22 -18.08 -9.51 21.72
C ASP A 22 -17.11 -8.71 22.58
N ARG A 23 -17.61 -8.11 23.66
CA ARG A 23 -16.81 -7.37 24.68
C ARG A 23 -15.71 -6.49 24.07
N GLY A 24 -16.06 -5.66 23.08
CA GLY A 24 -15.12 -4.73 22.43
C GLY A 24 -14.12 -5.37 21.46
N HIS A 25 -14.32 -6.62 21.06
CA HIS A 25 -13.50 -7.33 20.09
C HIS A 25 -14.32 -7.72 18.87
N LEU A 26 -13.68 -7.68 17.70
CA LEU A 26 -14.22 -8.30 16.49
C LEU A 26 -13.70 -9.73 16.42
N LEU A 27 -14.64 -10.67 16.27
CA LEU A 27 -14.40 -12.07 15.96
C LEU A 27 -14.62 -12.28 14.46
N LEU A 28 -13.66 -12.92 13.78
CA LEU A 28 -13.81 -13.34 12.39
C LEU A 28 -13.52 -14.83 12.28
N ARG A 29 -14.51 -15.62 11.88
CA ARG A 29 -14.34 -17.02 11.57
C ARG A 29 -13.86 -17.18 10.13
N LEU A 30 -12.85 -18.01 9.93
CA LEU A 30 -12.45 -18.55 8.64
C LEU A 30 -12.96 -19.99 8.57
N PRO A 31 -14.21 -20.21 8.12
CA PRO A 31 -14.90 -21.48 8.33
C PRO A 31 -14.31 -22.65 7.53
N ARG A 32 -13.70 -22.43 6.36
CA ARG A 32 -13.08 -23.54 5.60
C ARG A 32 -11.78 -23.98 6.25
N ARG A 33 -11.00 -23.04 6.77
CA ARG A 33 -9.75 -23.35 7.49
C ARG A 33 -9.99 -23.83 8.92
N GLY A 34 -11.17 -23.54 9.49
CA GLY A 34 -11.55 -23.93 10.84
C GLY A 34 -10.87 -23.10 11.94
N VAL A 35 -10.61 -21.81 11.70
CA VAL A 35 -9.97 -20.93 12.70
C VAL A 35 -10.85 -19.74 13.05
N LEU A 36 -10.79 -19.32 14.32
CA LEU A 36 -11.46 -18.12 14.82
C LEU A 36 -10.41 -17.08 15.18
N LEU A 37 -10.46 -15.94 14.50
CA LEU A 37 -9.61 -14.79 14.74
C LEU A 37 -10.30 -13.79 15.65
N ARG A 38 -9.52 -13.08 16.47
CA ARG A 38 -9.99 -11.99 17.33
C ARG A 38 -9.03 -10.82 17.30
N VAL A 39 -9.60 -9.62 17.22
CA VAL A 39 -8.86 -8.35 17.32
C VAL A 39 -9.66 -7.33 18.12
N ALA A 40 -8.99 -6.50 18.93
CA ALA A 40 -9.67 -5.46 19.68
C ALA A 40 -10.16 -4.32 18.77
N LEU A 41 -11.37 -3.83 19.03
CA LEU A 41 -11.96 -2.70 18.33
C LEU A 41 -11.63 -1.42 19.08
N ARG A 42 -10.90 -0.51 18.42
CA ARG A 42 -10.72 0.87 18.87
C ARG A 42 -11.92 1.74 18.52
N ARG A 43 -12.55 1.49 17.37
CA ARG A 43 -13.75 2.19 16.91
C ARG A 43 -14.57 1.29 16.00
N THR A 44 -15.86 1.20 16.29
CA THR A 44 -16.85 0.57 15.43
C THR A 44 -17.30 1.53 14.32
N SER A 45 -17.78 0.97 13.22
CA SER A 45 -18.22 1.73 12.04
C SER A 45 -19.34 0.96 11.36
N LEU A 46 -20.45 1.63 11.08
CA LEU A 46 -21.60 1.02 10.40
C LEU A 46 -21.30 0.69 8.92
N LEU A 47 -20.27 1.27 8.34
CA LEU A 47 -19.85 1.05 6.95
C LEU A 47 -18.73 0.01 6.82
N GLY A 48 -18.51 -0.82 7.84
CA GLY A 48 -17.45 -1.84 7.87
C GLY A 48 -16.02 -1.28 7.98
N ALA A 49 -15.88 0.04 8.11
CA ALA A 49 -14.59 0.74 8.20
C ALA A 49 -14.05 0.80 9.64
N HIS A 50 -14.07 -0.33 10.35
CA HIS A 50 -13.63 -0.44 11.74
C HIS A 50 -12.17 0.01 11.93
N ARG A 51 -11.85 0.47 13.13
CA ARG A 51 -10.48 0.72 13.56
C ARG A 51 -10.12 -0.31 14.61
N PHE A 52 -9.07 -1.08 14.33
CA PHE A 52 -8.55 -2.08 15.24
C PHE A 52 -7.43 -1.50 16.11
N THR A 53 -7.14 -2.17 17.22
CA THR A 53 -5.98 -1.91 18.07
C THR A 53 -5.39 -3.22 18.55
N GLY A 54 -4.09 -3.23 18.82
CA GLY A 54 -3.38 -4.41 19.29
C GLY A 54 -3.21 -5.51 18.23
N PRO A 55 -2.68 -6.66 18.67
CA PRO A 55 -2.39 -7.79 17.81
C PRO A 55 -3.65 -8.55 17.41
N VAL A 56 -3.50 -9.41 16.40
CA VAL A 56 -4.52 -10.41 16.05
C VAL A 56 -4.25 -11.66 16.88
N THR A 57 -5.28 -12.21 17.48
CA THR A 57 -5.23 -13.47 18.24
C THR A 57 -6.04 -14.54 17.51
N VAL A 58 -5.66 -15.80 17.68
CA VAL A 58 -6.41 -16.97 17.22
C VAL A 58 -6.87 -17.78 18.44
N GLU A 59 -8.05 -18.38 18.36
CA GLU A 59 -8.53 -19.33 19.34
C GLU A 59 -7.64 -20.59 19.34
N ASP A 60 -7.21 -21.02 20.54
CA ASP A 60 -6.34 -22.18 20.74
C ASP A 60 -6.78 -22.92 22.01
N GLY A 61 -7.50 -24.03 21.83
CA GLY A 61 -8.09 -24.79 22.94
C GLY A 61 -8.99 -23.92 23.82
N ASP A 62 -8.53 -23.67 25.05
CA ASP A 62 -9.25 -22.87 26.05
C ASP A 62 -8.86 -21.37 26.07
N GLY A 63 -8.01 -20.94 25.12
CA GLY A 63 -7.37 -19.63 25.16
C GLY A 63 -7.31 -18.89 23.82
N TRP A 64 -6.55 -17.79 23.86
CA TRP A 64 -6.29 -16.94 22.72
C TRP A 64 -4.80 -16.68 22.60
N THR A 65 -4.23 -17.03 21.45
CA THR A 65 -2.80 -16.91 21.20
C THR A 65 -2.55 -15.82 20.16
N GLU A 66 -1.63 -14.89 20.43
CA GLU A 66 -1.22 -13.87 19.46
C GLU A 66 -0.57 -14.51 18.22
N ILE A 67 -0.96 -14.04 17.04
CA ILE A 67 -0.35 -14.45 15.77
C ILE A 67 0.31 -13.27 15.06
N GLY A 68 1.51 -13.54 14.54
CA GLY A 68 2.21 -12.60 13.68
C GLY A 68 1.52 -12.38 12.33
N PRO A 69 1.86 -11.30 11.61
CA PRO A 69 1.23 -10.94 10.34
C PRO A 69 1.40 -12.01 9.26
N ARG A 70 2.52 -12.75 9.25
CA ARG A 70 2.76 -13.83 8.28
C ARG A 70 1.78 -14.99 8.46
N ARG A 71 1.61 -15.48 9.68
CA ARG A 71 0.67 -16.56 9.99
C ARG A 71 -0.78 -16.15 9.69
N LEU A 72 -1.14 -14.90 9.97
CA LEU A 72 -2.43 -14.36 9.55
C LEU A 72 -2.61 -14.44 8.03
N ALA A 73 -1.60 -14.02 7.25
CA ALA A 73 -1.66 -14.10 5.79
C ALA A 73 -1.78 -15.56 5.30
N GLU A 74 -1.08 -16.51 5.91
CA GLU A 74 -1.19 -17.94 5.58
C GLU A 74 -2.59 -18.50 5.83
N TYR A 75 -3.22 -18.14 6.95
CA TYR A 75 -4.61 -18.51 7.24
C TYR A 75 -5.58 -17.94 6.22
N VAL A 76 -5.41 -16.67 5.86
CA VAL A 76 -6.23 -16.02 4.84
C VAL A 76 -6.02 -16.63 3.47
N HIS A 77 -4.78 -16.90 3.09
CA HIS A 77 -4.47 -17.53 1.82
C HIS A 77 -5.14 -18.90 1.70
N THR A 78 -5.03 -19.73 2.75
CA THR A 78 -5.65 -21.05 2.78
C THR A 78 -7.17 -20.96 2.72
N GLU A 79 -7.79 -20.07 3.50
CA GLU A 79 -9.24 -19.85 3.47
C GLU A 79 -9.72 -19.44 2.08
N LEU A 80 -9.03 -18.49 1.43
CA LEU A 80 -9.40 -18.01 0.11
C LEU A 80 -9.25 -19.11 -0.95
N ALA A 81 -8.15 -19.87 -0.93
CA ALA A 81 -7.96 -20.99 -1.84
C ALA A 81 -9.06 -22.06 -1.68
N LEU A 82 -9.42 -22.41 -0.45
CA LEU A 82 -10.52 -23.33 -0.17
C LEU A 82 -11.88 -22.77 -0.58
N ARG A 83 -12.08 -21.45 -0.48
CA ARG A 83 -13.33 -20.78 -0.85
C ARG A 83 -13.52 -20.66 -2.35
N THR A 84 -12.48 -20.33 -3.10
CA THR A 84 -12.57 -20.00 -4.53
C THR A 84 -12.16 -21.15 -5.44
N GLY A 85 -11.43 -22.14 -4.91
CA GLY A 85 -10.75 -23.16 -5.71
C GLY A 85 -9.52 -22.64 -6.47
N VAL A 86 -9.14 -21.37 -6.26
CA VAL A 86 -8.01 -20.73 -6.93
C VAL A 86 -6.92 -20.41 -5.92
N HIS A 87 -5.73 -20.96 -6.17
CA HIS A 87 -4.53 -20.65 -5.40
C HIS A 87 -3.82 -19.43 -5.98
N ASN A 88 -3.32 -18.52 -5.13
CA ASN A 88 -2.54 -17.36 -5.55
C ASN A 88 -1.14 -17.45 -4.95
N ASP A 89 -0.22 -18.05 -5.71
CA ASP A 89 1.16 -18.28 -5.27
C ASP A 89 1.90 -17.00 -4.90
N GLU A 90 1.55 -15.86 -5.52
CA GLU A 90 2.24 -14.59 -5.31
C GLU A 90 1.79 -13.86 -4.03
N PHE A 91 0.60 -14.16 -3.52
CA PHE A 91 -0.03 -13.39 -2.45
C PHE A 91 0.86 -13.26 -1.21
N LEU A 92 1.44 -14.38 -0.78
CA LEU A 92 2.27 -14.43 0.42
C LEU A 92 3.58 -13.63 0.27
N ASP A 93 4.14 -13.61 -0.93
CA ASP A 93 5.36 -12.87 -1.24
C ASP A 93 5.09 -11.37 -1.37
N GLN A 94 3.99 -11.00 -2.05
CA GLN A 94 3.51 -9.62 -2.11
C GLN A 94 3.21 -9.08 -0.70
N PHE A 95 2.57 -9.87 0.16
CA PHE A 95 2.29 -9.50 1.54
C PHE A 95 3.57 -9.28 2.35
N GLY A 96 4.53 -10.20 2.24
CA GLY A 96 5.83 -10.08 2.88
C GLY A 96 6.61 -8.86 2.39
N SER A 97 6.62 -8.62 1.07
CA SER A 97 7.26 -7.45 0.46
C SER A 97 6.63 -6.14 0.95
N GLY A 98 5.30 -6.05 0.99
CA GLY A 98 4.61 -4.87 1.49
C GLY A 98 4.90 -4.57 2.95
N HIS A 99 5.02 -5.60 3.79
CA HIS A 99 5.44 -5.45 5.18
C HIS A 99 6.88 -4.92 5.31
N ARG A 100 7.82 -5.42 4.51
CA ARG A 100 9.21 -4.91 4.47
C ARG A 100 9.26 -3.46 3.98
N ALA A 101 8.47 -3.12 2.96
CA ALA A 101 8.39 -1.76 2.44
C ALA A 101 7.86 -0.77 3.48
N LEU A 102 6.76 -1.14 4.16
CA LEU A 102 6.22 -0.33 5.25
C LEU A 102 7.21 -0.15 6.40
N ALA A 103 7.90 -1.23 6.81
CA ALA A 103 8.91 -1.16 7.87
C ALA A 103 10.06 -0.21 7.48
N ALA A 104 10.55 -0.29 6.25
CA ALA A 104 11.59 0.60 5.74
C ALA A 104 11.13 2.07 5.68
N ALA A 105 9.90 2.32 5.23
CA ALA A 105 9.32 3.67 5.20
C ALA A 105 9.16 4.27 6.61
N LEU A 106 8.73 3.46 7.59
CA LEU A 106 8.63 3.91 8.98
C LEU A 106 10.00 4.20 9.59
N ALA A 107 11.01 3.37 9.29
CA ALA A 107 12.38 3.57 9.76
C ALA A 107 13.05 4.83 9.16
N ALA A 108 12.61 5.27 7.98
CA ALA A 108 13.13 6.47 7.31
C ALA A 108 12.56 7.79 7.88
N ARG A 109 11.67 7.76 8.89
CA ARG A 109 11.04 8.96 9.45
C ARG A 109 11.79 9.52 10.67
N PRO A 110 11.73 10.85 10.91
CA PRO A 110 11.02 11.87 10.12
C PRO A 110 11.73 12.18 8.80
N LEU A 111 10.95 12.56 7.78
CA LEU A 111 11.51 13.01 6.51
C LEU A 111 12.00 14.46 6.64
N PRO A 112 13.12 14.83 5.99
CA PRO A 112 13.52 16.22 5.84
C PRO A 112 12.42 17.00 5.10
N GLN A 113 12.27 18.29 5.40
CA GLN A 113 11.35 19.11 4.62
C GLN A 113 11.75 19.11 3.13
N PRO A 114 10.77 19.02 2.22
CA PRO A 114 11.06 19.10 0.80
C PRO A 114 11.61 20.48 0.43
N PRO A 115 12.71 20.55 -0.34
CA PRO A 115 13.16 21.80 -0.92
C PRO A 115 12.07 22.24 -1.87
N VAL A 116 11.52 23.42 -1.59
CA VAL A 116 10.52 24.06 -2.44
C VAL A 116 11.30 24.99 -3.37
N PRO A 117 11.14 24.87 -4.71
CA PRO A 117 11.82 25.75 -5.66
C PRO A 117 11.53 27.23 -5.38
N ALA A 118 12.51 28.09 -5.63
CA ALA A 118 12.32 29.53 -5.50
C ALA A 118 11.18 29.99 -6.44
N GLY A 119 10.25 30.78 -5.91
CA GLY A 119 9.07 31.23 -6.66
C GLY A 119 7.91 30.23 -6.71
N ALA A 120 8.05 29.02 -6.14
CA ALA A 120 6.92 28.11 -6.02
C ALA A 120 5.90 28.63 -4.99
N PRO A 121 4.59 28.30 -5.16
CA PRO A 121 3.56 28.69 -4.21
C PRO A 121 3.86 28.20 -2.79
N GLU A 122 3.47 28.97 -1.78
CA GLU A 122 3.67 28.65 -0.36
C GLU A 122 3.12 27.27 0.03
N TRP A 123 2.01 26.84 -0.59
CA TRP A 123 1.36 25.56 -0.33
C TRP A 123 2.13 24.34 -0.84
N THR A 124 3.16 24.51 -1.68
CA THR A 124 3.90 23.41 -2.34
C THR A 124 4.51 22.45 -1.32
N GLY A 125 5.08 22.97 -0.24
CA GLY A 125 5.67 22.13 0.81
C GLY A 125 4.63 21.26 1.52
N ALA A 126 3.46 21.81 1.82
CA ALA A 126 2.35 21.10 2.43
C ALA A 126 1.75 20.04 1.48
N TYR A 127 1.66 20.36 0.20
CA TYR A 127 1.24 19.43 -0.84
C TYR A 127 2.19 18.23 -0.95
N LEU A 128 3.50 18.46 -1.08
CA LEU A 128 4.49 17.37 -1.11
C LEU A 128 4.46 16.53 0.18
N ALA A 129 4.31 17.17 1.34
CA ALA A 129 4.19 16.46 2.60
C ALA A 129 2.94 15.56 2.67
N SER A 130 1.82 15.98 2.06
CA SER A 130 0.59 15.17 2.04
C SER A 130 0.73 13.95 1.13
N GLU A 131 1.31 14.11 -0.06
CA GLU A 131 1.59 13.02 -1.00
C GLU A 131 2.53 11.97 -0.38
N GLN A 132 3.51 12.41 0.42
CA GLN A 132 4.48 11.54 1.11
C GLN A 132 3.97 10.97 2.45
N ALA A 133 2.76 11.33 2.90
CA ALA A 133 2.22 10.91 4.20
C ALA A 133 1.48 9.56 4.17
N LEU A 134 1.18 9.01 2.98
CA LEU A 134 0.37 7.79 2.86
C LEU A 134 1.19 6.50 3.07
N LEU A 135 1.68 6.29 4.29
CA LEU A 135 2.57 5.17 4.65
C LEU A 135 1.88 3.80 4.54
N PHE A 136 0.64 3.69 5.02
CA PHE A 136 -0.07 2.40 5.10
C PHE A 136 -0.79 2.03 3.80
N GLY A 137 -0.87 2.95 2.83
CA GLY A 137 -1.52 2.74 1.54
C GLY A 137 -3.03 2.55 1.66
N HIS A 138 -3.62 1.85 0.69
CA HIS A 138 -5.06 1.65 0.62
C HIS A 138 -5.57 0.77 1.77
N ARG A 139 -6.59 1.25 2.50
CA ARG A 139 -7.11 0.62 3.72
C ARG A 139 -7.94 -0.66 3.49
N PHE A 140 -8.34 -0.91 2.25
CA PHE A 140 -9.04 -2.11 1.78
C PHE A 140 -8.28 -2.73 0.60
N HIS A 141 -6.99 -3.00 0.80
CA HIS A 141 -6.20 -3.78 -0.15
C HIS A 141 -5.29 -4.72 0.65
N PRO A 142 -5.15 -6.00 0.28
CA PRO A 142 -4.40 -6.95 1.10
C PRO A 142 -2.91 -6.63 1.19
N THR A 143 -2.34 -6.06 0.11
CA THR A 143 -0.90 -5.84 -0.07
C THR A 143 -0.60 -4.42 -0.61
N PRO A 144 -1.09 -3.34 0.04
CA PRO A 144 -1.17 -1.99 -0.55
C PRO A 144 0.20 -1.34 -0.82
N LYS A 145 1.27 -1.92 -0.28
CA LYS A 145 2.66 -1.47 -0.43
C LYS A 145 3.56 -2.57 -0.98
N ALA A 146 2.99 -3.64 -1.55
CA ALA A 146 3.78 -4.65 -2.24
C ALA A 146 4.59 -3.99 -3.35
N ARG A 147 5.88 -4.31 -3.38
CA ARG A 147 6.81 -3.85 -4.42
C ARG A 147 7.59 -5.07 -4.91
N THR A 148 7.79 -5.14 -6.21
CA THR A 148 8.69 -6.12 -6.83
C THR A 148 10.09 -5.51 -6.96
N GLY A 149 11.11 -6.36 -7.09
CA GLY A 149 12.49 -5.93 -7.29
C GLY A 149 13.28 -5.63 -6.00
N ASP A 150 14.46 -5.05 -6.17
CA ASP A 150 15.43 -4.79 -5.10
C ASP A 150 14.91 -3.73 -4.09
N PRO A 151 14.92 -4.03 -2.78
CA PRO A 151 14.64 -3.07 -1.73
C PRO A 151 15.43 -1.76 -1.77
N ALA A 152 16.70 -1.78 -2.16
CA ALA A 152 17.49 -0.56 -2.27
C ALA A 152 17.03 0.28 -3.47
N ALA A 153 16.76 -0.37 -4.61
CA ALA A 153 16.27 0.29 -5.81
C ALA A 153 14.93 1.02 -5.60
N TRP A 154 13.90 0.38 -5.04
CA TRP A 154 12.59 1.04 -4.95
C TRP A 154 12.55 2.19 -3.93
N ARG A 155 13.42 2.19 -2.91
CA ARG A 155 13.45 3.24 -1.88
C ARG A 155 13.73 4.62 -2.45
N THR A 156 14.56 4.70 -3.48
CA THR A 156 14.86 5.95 -4.20
C THR A 156 13.61 6.54 -4.85
N TYR A 157 12.67 5.69 -5.26
CA TYR A 157 11.46 6.06 -5.98
C TYR A 157 10.19 6.03 -5.10
N ALA A 158 10.32 5.81 -3.80
CA ALA A 158 9.20 5.76 -2.87
C ALA A 158 8.84 7.16 -2.34
N PRO A 159 7.59 7.62 -2.47
CA PRO A 159 7.16 8.86 -1.82
C PRO A 159 7.25 8.75 -0.29
N GLU A 160 7.00 7.58 0.29
CA GLU A 160 6.96 7.35 1.73
C GLU A 160 8.34 7.49 2.42
N THR A 161 9.42 7.39 1.64
CA THR A 161 10.81 7.62 2.05
C THR A 161 11.31 9.01 1.65
N GLY A 162 10.44 9.87 1.11
CA GLY A 162 10.82 11.19 0.63
C GLY A 162 11.71 11.15 -0.62
N GLY A 163 11.60 10.08 -1.42
CA GLY A 163 12.43 9.84 -2.60
C GLY A 163 12.47 11.02 -3.55
N ARG A 164 13.67 11.36 -4.01
CA ARG A 164 13.95 12.41 -5.00
C ARG A 164 15.03 11.90 -5.94
N PHE A 165 14.81 12.09 -7.22
CA PHE A 165 15.69 11.62 -8.27
C PHE A 165 15.57 12.55 -9.47
N GLY A 166 16.63 12.66 -10.25
CA GLY A 166 16.57 13.34 -11.55
C GLY A 166 15.73 12.52 -12.52
N LEU A 167 14.96 13.20 -13.38
CA LEU A 167 14.29 12.53 -14.49
C LEU A 167 15.34 12.04 -15.49
N LEU A 168 15.12 10.85 -16.06
CA LEU A 168 15.91 10.37 -17.18
C LEU A 168 15.43 11.06 -18.45
N HIS A 169 16.31 11.83 -19.09
CA HIS A 169 16.04 12.43 -20.39
C HIS A 169 16.64 11.55 -21.49
N LEU A 170 15.89 11.37 -22.57
CA LEU A 170 16.31 10.64 -23.76
C LEU A 170 16.17 11.59 -24.94
N ALA A 171 17.24 11.78 -25.71
CA ALA A 171 17.15 12.43 -27.01
C ALA A 171 16.53 11.45 -28.00
N VAL A 172 15.34 11.77 -28.52
CA VAL A 172 14.58 10.92 -29.45
C VAL A 172 14.43 11.65 -30.78
N ARG A 173 14.55 10.93 -31.90
CA ARG A 173 14.32 11.53 -33.22
C ARG A 173 12.89 12.03 -33.34
N ASP A 174 12.70 13.22 -33.90
CA ASP A 174 11.38 13.87 -33.98
C ASP A 174 10.31 13.00 -34.64
N GLU A 175 10.69 12.29 -35.70
CA GLU A 175 9.81 11.39 -36.45
C GLU A 175 9.33 10.17 -35.64
N LEU A 176 9.97 9.88 -34.50
CA LEU A 176 9.61 8.81 -33.57
C LEU A 176 8.80 9.30 -32.38
N ILE A 177 8.55 10.61 -32.26
CA ILE A 177 7.78 11.21 -31.17
C ILE A 177 6.32 11.34 -31.58
N ALA A 178 5.44 10.66 -30.86
CA ALA A 178 4.01 10.91 -30.91
C ALA A 178 3.63 11.89 -29.79
N GLN A 179 3.09 13.06 -30.15
CA GLN A 179 2.76 14.12 -29.20
C GLN A 179 1.40 14.77 -29.53
N GLU A 180 0.68 15.14 -28.47
CA GLU A 180 -0.47 16.03 -28.51
C GLU A 180 -0.28 17.11 -27.43
N THR A 181 -0.56 18.37 -27.78
CA THR A 181 -0.48 19.50 -26.86
C THR A 181 -1.76 20.31 -26.91
N ALA A 182 -2.14 20.91 -25.77
CA ALA A 182 -3.33 21.76 -25.71
C ALA A 182 -3.20 23.02 -26.57
N ASP A 183 -2.00 23.60 -26.61
CA ASP A 183 -1.65 24.80 -27.37
C ASP A 183 -0.27 24.66 -28.02
N ASP A 184 0.00 25.48 -29.04
CA ASP A 184 1.32 25.58 -29.65
C ASP A 184 2.37 26.02 -28.62
N GLY A 185 3.51 25.33 -28.60
CA GLY A 185 4.63 25.65 -27.69
C GLY A 185 4.44 25.19 -26.24
N ALA A 186 3.35 24.50 -25.89
CA ALA A 186 3.14 23.98 -24.53
C ALA A 186 4.26 23.04 -24.05
N ALA A 187 4.96 22.38 -24.96
CA ALA A 187 6.11 21.52 -24.66
C ALA A 187 7.44 22.28 -24.53
N ALA A 188 7.51 23.57 -24.88
CA ALA A 188 8.77 24.32 -24.91
C ALA A 188 9.55 24.32 -23.57
N PRO A 189 8.90 24.39 -22.39
CA PRO A 189 9.62 24.27 -21.11
C PRO A 189 10.28 22.90 -20.90
N LEU A 190 9.71 21.83 -21.47
CA LEU A 190 10.28 20.49 -21.41
C LEU A 190 11.43 20.34 -22.42
N ASP A 191 11.24 20.83 -23.64
CA ASP A 191 12.26 20.81 -24.69
C ASP A 191 13.50 21.65 -24.31
N ALA A 192 13.33 22.67 -23.47
CA ALA A 192 14.42 23.50 -22.96
C ALA A 192 15.24 22.87 -21.81
N LEU A 193 14.92 21.64 -21.38
CA LEU A 193 15.62 20.99 -20.26
C LEU A 193 17.05 20.53 -20.61
N ALA A 194 17.35 20.30 -21.90
CA ALA A 194 18.67 19.90 -22.37
C ALA A 194 18.87 20.25 -23.85
N ASP A 195 20.12 20.54 -24.23
CA ASP A 195 20.48 20.66 -25.64
C ASP A 195 20.56 19.27 -26.29
N VAL A 196 19.99 19.14 -27.49
CA VAL A 196 19.94 17.88 -28.26
C VAL A 196 20.41 18.09 -29.70
N PRO A 197 20.90 17.04 -30.40
CA PRO A 197 21.32 17.14 -31.79
C PRO A 197 20.18 17.48 -32.76
N ASP A 198 20.52 18.01 -33.94
CA ASP A 198 19.54 18.30 -34.99
C ASP A 198 18.67 17.08 -35.35
N GLY A 199 17.35 17.29 -35.41
CA GLY A 199 16.36 16.25 -35.68
C GLY A 199 16.03 15.36 -34.48
N TYR A 200 16.51 15.73 -33.29
CA TYR A 200 16.13 15.15 -32.01
C TYR A 200 15.42 16.20 -31.14
N ARG A 201 14.55 15.71 -30.26
CA ARG A 201 13.95 16.42 -29.13
C ARG A 201 14.19 15.64 -27.84
#